data_AF-A0A523XII4-F1
#
_entry.id   AF-A0A523XII4-F1
#
_cell.length_a   1.000
_cell.length_b   1.000
_cell.length_c   1.000
_cell.angle_alpha   90.00
_cell.angle_beta   90.00
_cell.angle_gamma   90.00
#
_symmetry.space_group_name_H-M   'P 1'
#
loop_
_entity.id
_entity.type
_entity.pdbx_description
1 polymer ?
#
loop_
_entity_poly.entity_id
_entity_poly.type
_entity_poly.pdbx_seq_one_letter_code
_entity_poly.pdbx_strand_id
1 'polypeptide(L)' 'MGVGDHTIAAISTPPGEGAIGMVRMSGGEALKIGDIVFKGMTGPSGMETHTLHYGEIC' A
#
# COMPACT_ATOMS: atom_id res chain seq x y z
N MET A 1 -12.80 21.48 -7.10
CA MET A 1 -13.11 20.06 -6.89
C MET A 1 -12.11 19.28 -7.72
N GLY A 2 -10.91 19.09 -7.18
CA GLY A 2 -9.78 18.52 -7.90
C GLY A 2 -9.70 17.01 -7.69
N VAL A 3 -8.96 16.33 -8.54
CA VAL A 3 -8.62 14.89 -8.52
C VAL A 3 -7.87 14.47 -7.22
N GLY A 4 -7.78 15.33 -6.20
CA GLY A 4 -6.92 15.18 -5.02
C GLY A 4 -7.51 14.45 -3.81
N ASP A 5 -8.80 14.12 -3.81
CA ASP A 5 -9.45 13.50 -2.64
C ASP A 5 -9.59 11.96 -2.73
N HIS A 6 -9.25 11.37 -3.87
CA HIS A 6 -9.37 9.93 -4.07
C HIS A 6 -8.09 9.19 -3.74
N THR A 7 -8.24 8.02 -3.12
CA THR A 7 -7.13 7.08 -2.95
C THR A 7 -6.93 6.27 -4.22
N ILE A 8 -5.70 6.26 -4.74
CA ILE A 8 -5.32 5.60 -5.98
C ILE A 8 -4.32 4.48 -5.71
N ALA A 9 -4.31 3.45 -6.55
CA ALA A 9 -3.31 2.39 -6.53
C ALA A 9 -2.83 2.07 -7.95
N ALA A 10 -1.53 1.76 -8.11
CA ALA A 10 -0.93 1.43 -9.40
C ALA A 10 0.26 0.48 -9.26
N ILE A 11 0.51 -0.32 -10.30
CA ILE A 11 1.75 -1.09 -10.45
C ILE A 11 2.89 -0.09 -10.69
N SER A 12 3.91 -0.14 -9.84
CA SER A 12 5.08 0.77 -9.87
C SER A 12 6.32 0.17 -10.53
N THR A 13 6.23 -1.09 -10.97
CA THR A 13 7.27 -1.82 -11.68
C THR A 13 6.86 -2.09 -13.14
N PRO A 14 7.82 -2.24 -14.08
CA PRO A 14 7.50 -2.64 -15.45
C PRO A 14 6.74 -3.97 -15.51
N PRO A 15 5.88 -4.17 -16.53
CA PRO A 15 5.25 -5.46 -16.77
C PRO A 15 6.28 -6.49 -17.26
N GLY A 16 6.11 -7.74 -16.86
CA GLY A 16 6.98 -8.84 -17.27
C GLY A 16 7.33 -9.76 -16.10
N GLU A 17 8.25 -10.70 -16.36
CA GLU A 17 8.76 -11.63 -15.35
C GLU A 17 9.84 -10.98 -14.51
N GLY A 18 9.78 -11.18 -13.20
CA GLY A 18 10.76 -10.64 -12.26
C GLY A 18 10.59 -11.24 -10.86
N ALA A 19 11.62 -11.08 -10.02
CA ALA A 19 11.59 -11.58 -8.65
C ALA A 19 10.65 -10.79 -7.71
N ILE A 20 10.43 -9.50 -8.02
CA ILE A 20 9.65 -8.58 -7.19
C ILE A 20 8.77 -7.72 -8.10
N GLY A 21 7.49 -7.60 -7.73
CA GLY A 21 6.57 -6.59 -8.24
C GLY A 21 6.15 -5.63 -7.13
N MET A 22 5.92 -4.36 -7.46
CA MET A 22 5.50 -3.36 -6.48
C MET A 22 4.16 -2.74 -6.88
N VAL A 23 3.21 -2.74 -5.95
CA VAL A 23 1.98 -1.95 -6.03
C VAL A 23 2.08 -0.81 -5.03
N ARG A 24 1.85 0.42 -5.49
CA ARG A 24 1.87 1.62 -4.65
C ARG A 24 0.46 2.17 -4.53
N MET A 25 0.05 2.50 -3.30
CA MET A 25 -1.21 3.18 -2.99
C MET A 25 -0.94 4.57 -2.41
N SER A 26 -1.77 5.55 -2.73
CA SER A 26 -1.61 6.94 -2.28
C SER A 26 -2.96 7.63 -2.14
N GLY A 27 -3.17 8.38 -1.05
CA GLY A 27 -4.38 9.13 -0.77
C GLY A 27 -4.79 9.06 0.70
N GLY A 28 -5.83 9.81 1.08
CA GLY A 28 -6.26 9.93 2.48
C GLY A 28 -6.74 8.61 3.11
N GLU A 29 -7.24 7.68 2.30
CA GLU A 29 -7.73 6.37 2.78
C GLU A 29 -6.69 5.25 2.57
N ALA A 30 -5.47 5.54 2.11
CA ALA A 30 -4.48 4.52 1.76
C ALA A 30 -4.11 3.61 2.95
N LEU A 31 -3.89 4.19 4.14
CA LEU A 31 -3.56 3.41 5.34
C LEU A 31 -4.75 2.58 5.84
N LYS A 32 -5.96 3.13 5.77
CA LYS A 32 -7.19 2.41 6.15
C LYS A 32 -7.46 1.22 5.23
N ILE A 33 -7.27 1.39 3.92
CA ILE A 33 -7.35 0.27 2.97
C ILE A 33 -6.23 -0.74 3.26
N GLY A 34 -5.03 -0.25 3.58
CA GLY A 34 -3.91 -1.07 4.04
C GLY A 34 -4.25 -1.95 5.24
N ASP A 35 -4.89 -1.40 6.28
CA ASP A 35 -5.32 -2.15 7.47
C ASP A 35 -6.31 -3.26 7.17
N ILE A 36 -7.11 -3.12 6.11
CA ILE A 36 -8.08 -4.14 5.71
C ILE A 36 -7.38 -5.32 5.02
N VAL A 37 -6.38 -5.04 4.17
CA VAL A 37 -5.77 -6.06 3.29
C VAL A 37 -4.47 -6.65 3.82
N PHE A 38 -3.74 -5.93 4.68
CA PHE A 38 -2.46 -6.37 5.22
C PHE A 38 -2.65 -7.11 6.54
N LYS A 39 -2.11 -8.33 6.63
CA LYS A 39 -2.01 -9.10 7.88
C LYS A 39 -0.55 -9.20 8.30
N GLY A 40 -0.25 -8.57 9.43
CA GLY A 40 1.05 -8.61 10.09
C GLY A 40 0.90 -8.33 11.58
N MET A 41 2.00 -8.05 12.27
CA MET A 41 1.98 -7.78 13.71
C MET A 41 1.25 -6.48 14.07
N THR A 42 1.37 -5.46 13.22
CA THR A 42 0.72 -4.15 13.36
C THR A 42 0.11 -3.77 12.02
N GLY A 43 -1.07 -3.13 12.00
CA GLY A 43 -1.69 -2.62 10.78
C GLY A 43 -0.99 -1.35 10.25
N PRO A 44 -1.00 -1.09 8.93
CA PRO A 44 -0.40 0.09 8.31
C PRO A 44 -0.68 1.44 8.98
N SER A 45 -1.87 1.69 9.52
CA SER A 45 -2.18 2.96 10.19
C SER A 45 -1.42 3.17 11.50
N GLY A 46 -0.95 2.10 12.14
CA GLY A 46 -0.16 2.12 13.36
C GLY A 46 1.36 2.04 13.14
N MET A 47 1.82 2.06 11.89
CA MET A 47 3.24 1.95 11.55
C MET A 47 3.92 3.32 11.53
N GLU A 48 5.16 3.37 12.01
CA GLU A 48 6.01 4.55 11.86
C GLU A 48 6.37 4.81 10.39
N THR A 49 6.46 6.08 10.01
CA THR A 49 6.80 6.44 8.62
C THR A 49 8.22 5.99 8.26
N HIS A 50 8.48 5.72 6.97
CA HIS A 50 9.79 5.32 6.45
C HIS A 50 10.33 4.00 7.03
N THR A 51 9.43 3.07 7.36
CA THR A 51 9.79 1.73 7.86
C THR A 51 9.28 0.63 6.91
N LEU A 52 9.90 -0.54 6.98
CA LEU A 52 9.50 -1.73 6.23
C LEU A 52 8.86 -2.73 7.19
N HIS A 53 7.71 -3.27 6.79
CA HIS A 53 6.96 -4.26 7.56
C HIS A 53 6.69 -5.48 6.70
N TYR A 54 6.95 -6.67 7.27
CA TYR A 54 6.71 -7.94 6.62
C TYR A 54 5.37 -8.52 7.08
N GLY A 55 4.61 -9.06 6.13
CA GLY A 55 3.30 -9.64 6.37
C GLY A 55 2.73 -10.22 5.07
N GLU A 56 1.45 -10.54 5.10
CA GLU A 56 0.72 -11.16 4.01
C GLU A 56 -0.46 -10.29 3.56
N ILE A 57 -0.85 -10.39 2.29
CA ILE A 57 -2.06 -9.74 1.77
C ILE A 57 -3.17 -10.78 1.70
N CYS A 58 -4.31 -10.55 2.37
CA CYS A 58 -5.36 -11.56 2.48
C CYS A 58 -6.73 -11.01 2.93
#